data_AF-A0A7C4SQH8-F1
#
_entry.id   AF-A0A7C4SQH8-F1
#
_cell.length_a   1.000
_cell.length_b   1.000
_cell.length_c   1.000
_cell.angle_alpha   90.00
_cell.angle_beta   90.00
_cell.angle_gamma   90.00
#
_symmetry.space_group_name_H-M   'P 1'
#
loop_
_entity.id
_entity.type
_entity.pdbx_description
1 polymer ?
#
loop_
_entity_poly.entity_id
_entity_poly.type
_entity_poly.pdbx_seq_one_letter_code
_entity_poly.pdbx_strand_id
1 'polypeptide(L)'
;MTTKFKVVDNGDLTINLTLLYILLRKGALLRGPFLYLDVQPTDIEKLLNEVLNSSGPKIPTVNFCPHDEPIRIYDVDDVLGQLCLEVYRYFNDRCLACAIKVYSILSENWLVSEELLIKIFEKIIKYELPAEFNNGSIVVTTCPTNYEDASKLIPGAYVDGINMLKNFIREVLS
;
A
#
# COMPACT_ATOMS: atom_id res chain seq x y z
N MET A 1 -19.02 -6.61 21.22
CA MET A 1 -18.66 -5.21 21.50
C MET A 1 -17.76 -4.79 20.36
N THR A 2 -18.15 -3.77 19.60
CA THR A 2 -17.38 -3.32 18.43
C THR A 2 -16.33 -2.32 18.90
N THR A 3 -15.06 -2.66 18.69
CA THR A 3 -13.95 -1.77 19.02
C THR A 3 -13.57 -0.93 17.81
N LYS A 4 -13.31 0.37 18.04
CA LYS A 4 -13.06 1.39 17.02
C LYS A 4 -11.63 1.93 17.15
N PHE A 5 -10.89 1.96 16.05
CA PHE A 5 -9.49 2.45 15.97
C PHE A 5 -9.35 3.51 14.90
N LYS A 6 -8.68 4.63 15.20
CA LYS A 6 -8.28 5.59 14.16
C LYS A 6 -7.06 5.01 13.44
N VAL A 7 -7.21 4.64 12.18
CA VAL A 7 -6.16 4.01 11.37
C VAL A 7 -5.58 4.94 10.30
N VAL A 8 -6.26 6.06 10.01
CA VAL A 8 -5.75 7.11 9.12
C VAL A 8 -5.72 8.44 9.87
N ASP A 9 -4.60 9.16 9.79
CA ASP A 9 -4.46 10.53 10.29
C ASP A 9 -3.74 11.40 9.27
N ASN A 10 -4.33 12.55 8.91
CA ASN A 10 -3.81 13.46 7.89
C ASN A 10 -3.41 12.79 6.55
N GLY A 11 -4.04 11.65 6.22
CA GLY A 11 -3.75 10.91 5.00
C GLY A 11 -2.68 9.83 5.12
N ASP A 12 -2.10 9.66 6.31
CA ASP A 12 -1.12 8.63 6.63
C ASP A 12 -1.74 7.52 7.48
N LEU A 13 -1.25 6.30 7.30
CA LEU A 13 -1.68 5.16 8.10
C LEU A 13 -1.01 5.22 9.47
N THR A 14 -1.79 5.18 10.56
CA THR A 14 -1.26 5.20 11.94
C THR A 14 -0.75 3.83 12.41
N ILE A 15 -1.05 2.79 11.64
CA ILE A 15 -0.58 1.42 11.81
C ILE A 15 0.20 1.00 10.57
N ASN A 16 1.00 -0.06 10.64
CA ASN A 16 1.66 -0.59 9.45
C ASN A 16 0.69 -1.40 8.55
N LEU A 17 1.05 -1.56 7.27
CA LEU A 17 0.25 -2.29 6.28
C LEU A 17 -0.02 -3.75 6.66
N THR A 18 0.94 -4.42 7.32
CA THR A 18 0.78 -5.81 7.75
C THR A 18 -0.31 -5.96 8.80
N LEU A 19 -0.34 -5.06 9.79
CA LEU A 19 -1.39 -5.07 10.79
C LEU A 19 -2.76 -4.76 10.19
N LEU A 20 -2.84 -3.78 9.28
CA LEU A 20 -4.08 -3.47 8.57
C LEU A 20 -4.59 -4.72 7.81
N TYR A 21 -3.73 -5.39 7.04
CA TYR A 21 -4.07 -6.62 6.34
C TYR A 21 -4.62 -7.70 7.28
N ILE A 22 -3.95 -7.95 8.40
CA ILE A 22 -4.35 -8.99 9.37
C ILE A 22 -5.71 -8.66 10.00
N LEU A 23 -5.94 -7.39 10.37
CA LEU A 23 -7.22 -6.95 10.94
C LEU A 23 -8.37 -7.12 9.94
N LEU A 24 -8.16 -6.77 8.67
CA LEU A 24 -9.16 -6.95 7.62
C LEU A 24 -9.46 -8.44 7.39
N ARG A 25 -8.45 -9.30 7.36
CA ARG A 25 -8.62 -10.78 7.28
C ARG A 25 -9.39 -11.36 8.46
N LYS A 26 -9.43 -10.67 9.60
CA LYS A 26 -10.22 -11.03 10.80
C LYS A 26 -11.64 -10.45 10.77
N GLY A 27 -12.05 -9.80 9.67
CA GLY A 27 -13.39 -9.24 9.50
C GLY A 27 -13.54 -7.80 9.98
N ALA A 28 -12.44 -7.05 10.08
CA ALA A 28 -12.52 -5.63 10.36
C ALA A 28 -13.19 -4.88 9.20
N LEU A 29 -13.97 -3.84 9.53
CA LEU A 29 -14.67 -2.97 8.59
C LEU A 29 -14.07 -1.57 8.60
N LEU A 30 -14.00 -0.95 7.43
CA LEU A 30 -13.43 0.38 7.22
C LEU A 30 -14.55 1.42 7.11
N ARG A 31 -14.53 2.44 7.97
CA ARG A 31 -15.50 3.55 7.91
C ARG A 31 -14.84 4.85 8.34
N GLY A 32 -14.82 5.83 7.43
CA GLY A 32 -14.08 7.06 7.67
C GLY A 32 -12.58 6.76 7.89
N PRO A 33 -11.90 7.53 8.75
CA PRO A 33 -10.51 7.25 9.13
C PRO A 33 -10.37 6.09 10.13
N PHE A 34 -11.43 5.30 10.33
CA PHE A 34 -11.49 4.30 11.39
C PHE A 34 -11.68 2.87 10.89
N LEU A 35 -11.16 1.95 11.69
CA LEU A 35 -11.35 0.51 11.56
C LEU A 35 -12.22 0.02 12.72
N TYR A 36 -13.22 -0.80 12.40
CA TYR A 36 -14.19 -1.36 13.33
C TYR A 36 -14.02 -2.88 13.36
N LEU A 37 -13.82 -3.45 14.54
CA LEU A 37 -13.65 -4.89 14.69
C LEU A 37 -14.41 -5.39 15.92
N ASP A 38 -15.16 -6.47 15.75
CA ASP A 38 -15.94 -7.10 16.83
C ASP A 38 -15.05 -7.99 17.70
N VAL A 39 -14.13 -7.38 18.42
CA VAL A 39 -13.23 -8.03 19.38
C VAL A 39 -13.10 -7.19 20.64
N GLN A 40 -12.72 -7.80 21.76
CA GLN A 40 -12.41 -7.08 22.98
C GLN A 40 -11.06 -6.34 22.83
N PRO A 41 -10.86 -5.17 23.45
CA PRO A 41 -9.58 -4.44 23.41
C PRO A 41 -8.37 -5.26 23.84
N THR A 42 -8.53 -6.15 24.83
CA THR A 42 -7.47 -7.05 25.32
C THR A 42 -7.00 -8.07 24.28
N ASP A 43 -7.86 -8.44 23.33
CA ASP A 43 -7.50 -9.36 22.25
C ASP A 43 -6.66 -8.67 21.18
N ILE A 44 -6.67 -7.34 21.14
CA ILE A 44 -5.94 -6.55 20.14
C ILE A 44 -4.47 -6.41 20.51
N GLU A 45 -4.14 -6.22 21.79
CA GLU A 45 -2.75 -6.31 22.25
C GLU A 45 -2.16 -7.71 22.00
N LYS A 46 -2.96 -8.76 22.18
CA LYS A 46 -2.55 -10.12 21.80
C LYS A 46 -2.33 -10.25 20.30
N LEU A 47 -3.25 -9.75 19.48
CA LEU A 47 -3.11 -9.73 18.02
C LEU A 47 -1.84 -8.98 17.59
N LEU A 48 -1.58 -7.80 18.14
CA LEU A 48 -0.36 -7.02 17.87
C LEU A 48 0.90 -7.82 18.20
N ASN A 49 0.95 -8.44 19.38
CA ASN A 49 2.07 -9.27 19.79
C ASN A 49 2.21 -10.53 18.93
N GLU A 50 1.10 -11.14 18.49
CA GLU A 50 1.12 -12.24 17.55
C GLU A 50 1.64 -11.80 16.18
N VAL A 51 1.22 -10.65 15.64
CA VAL A 51 1.72 -10.13 14.36
C VAL A 51 3.23 -9.93 14.42
N LEU A 52 3.72 -9.28 15.48
CA LEU A 52 5.14 -8.98 15.66
C LEU A 52 6.00 -10.26 15.78
N ASN A 53 5.47 -11.28 16.46
CA ASN A 53 6.20 -12.52 16.74
C ASN A 53 5.89 -13.66 15.76
N SER A 54 4.90 -13.51 14.88
CA SER A 54 4.53 -14.55 13.92
C SER A 54 5.49 -14.60 12.73
N SER A 55 5.69 -15.82 12.23
CA SER A 55 6.29 -16.11 10.92
C SER A 55 5.26 -16.01 9.78
N GLY A 56 4.11 -15.38 10.03
CA GLY A 56 3.02 -15.26 9.05
C GLY A 56 3.39 -14.36 7.87
N PRO A 57 2.53 -14.30 6.83
CA PRO A 57 2.76 -13.45 5.67
C PRO A 57 2.83 -11.98 6.09
N LYS A 58 3.95 -11.33 5.74
CA LYS A 58 4.19 -9.91 6.00
C LYS A 58 4.09 -9.14 4.69
N ILE A 59 3.48 -7.97 4.73
CA ILE A 59 3.54 -7.02 3.61
C ILE A 59 4.97 -6.48 3.59
N PRO A 60 5.75 -6.66 2.50
CA PRO A 60 7.06 -6.05 2.40
C PRO A 60 6.86 -4.53 2.41
N THR A 61 7.26 -3.87 3.49
CA THR A 61 7.09 -2.41 3.62
C THR A 61 8.38 -1.71 3.25
N VAL A 62 8.26 -0.61 2.53
CA VAL A 62 9.35 0.34 2.30
C VAL A 62 8.94 1.71 2.80
N ASN A 63 9.91 2.55 3.12
CA ASN A 63 9.71 3.99 3.27
C ASN A 63 10.50 4.62 2.12
N PHE A 64 9.88 4.87 0.97
CA PHE A 64 10.60 5.41 -0.19
C PHE A 64 10.74 6.94 -0.10
N CYS A 65 11.80 7.50 -0.70
CA CYS A 65 12.43 8.82 -0.44
C CYS A 65 11.60 10.11 -0.77
N PRO A 66 12.22 11.28 -0.51
CA PRO A 66 11.92 12.25 0.56
C PRO A 66 10.57 12.97 0.41
N HIS A 67 10.08 13.53 1.52
CA HIS A 67 8.78 14.23 1.64
C HIS A 67 8.60 15.51 0.81
N ASP A 68 9.61 15.93 0.05
CA ASP A 68 9.64 17.25 -0.55
C ASP A 68 9.61 17.16 -2.08
N GLU A 69 8.40 17.10 -2.66
CA GLU A 69 7.99 17.90 -3.84
C GLU A 69 6.56 17.54 -4.30
N PRO A 70 5.62 18.50 -4.40
CA PRO A 70 4.29 18.23 -4.94
C PRO A 70 4.30 18.30 -6.47
N ILE A 71 3.87 17.22 -7.15
CA ILE A 71 3.62 17.25 -8.60
C ILE A 71 2.15 17.59 -8.86
N ARG A 72 1.93 18.51 -9.81
CA ARG A 72 0.61 18.94 -10.29
C ARG A 72 0.02 17.87 -11.20
N ILE A 73 -1.16 17.37 -10.84
CA ILE A 73 -1.93 16.42 -11.66
C ILE A 73 -2.71 17.20 -12.71
N TYR A 74 -2.53 16.89 -13.98
CA TYR A 74 -3.40 17.37 -15.07
C TYR A 74 -4.33 16.24 -15.52
N ASP A 75 -5.50 16.64 -15.98
CA ASP A 75 -6.64 15.77 -16.25
C ASP A 75 -6.54 15.03 -17.60
N VAL A 76 -7.29 13.92 -17.68
CA VAL A 76 -7.90 13.24 -18.85
C VAL A 76 -7.22 11.99 -19.50
N ASP A 77 -7.99 10.89 -19.46
CA ASP A 77 -8.12 9.71 -20.36
C ASP A 77 -7.27 8.42 -20.25
N ASP A 78 -6.44 8.24 -19.23
CA ASP A 78 -6.09 6.90 -18.69
C ASP A 78 -5.59 7.06 -17.25
N VAL A 79 -6.54 7.17 -16.32
CA VAL A 79 -6.31 7.62 -14.93
C VAL A 79 -5.31 6.73 -14.17
N LEU A 80 -5.20 5.45 -14.52
CA LEU A 80 -4.27 4.51 -13.87
C LEU A 80 -2.89 4.48 -14.55
N GLY A 81 -2.88 4.53 -15.90
CA GLY A 81 -1.63 4.58 -16.68
C GLY A 81 -0.85 5.86 -16.46
N GLN A 82 -1.54 7.01 -16.42
CA GLN A 82 -0.92 8.31 -16.14
C GLN A 82 -0.43 8.43 -14.70
N LEU A 83 -1.18 7.92 -13.70
CA LEU A 83 -0.71 7.91 -12.31
C LEU A 83 0.61 7.15 -12.15
N CYS A 84 0.75 6.01 -12.82
CA CYS A 84 2.00 5.24 -12.79
C CYS A 84 3.17 5.97 -13.47
N LEU A 85 2.90 6.73 -14.53
CA LEU A 85 3.89 7.53 -15.27
C LEU A 85 4.30 8.80 -14.51
N GLU A 86 3.38 9.45 -13.81
CA GLU A 86 3.68 10.60 -12.95
C GLU A 86 4.49 10.18 -11.71
N VAL A 87 4.15 9.02 -11.14
CA VAL A 87 4.91 8.40 -10.05
C VAL A 87 6.31 7.95 -10.52
N TYR A 88 6.45 7.47 -11.77
CA TYR A 88 7.76 7.18 -12.37
C TYR A 88 8.66 8.42 -12.47
N ARG A 89 8.09 9.57 -12.86
CA ARG A 89 8.81 10.85 -12.89
C ARG A 89 9.15 11.37 -11.49
N TYR A 90 8.26 11.19 -10.52
CA TYR A 90 8.50 11.52 -9.11
C TYR A 90 9.75 10.82 -8.54
N PHE A 91 10.03 9.59 -8.98
CA PHE A 91 11.22 8.84 -8.55
C PHE A 91 12.45 8.97 -9.47
N ASN A 92 12.54 10.08 -10.25
CA ASN A 92 13.71 10.42 -11.08
C ASN A 92 14.17 9.28 -12.00
N ASP A 93 13.24 8.55 -12.63
CA ASP A 93 13.50 7.45 -13.57
C ASP A 93 14.27 6.24 -12.99
N ARG A 94 14.54 6.22 -11.68
CA ARG A 94 15.31 5.16 -11.01
C ARG A 94 14.45 4.07 -10.40
N CYS A 95 13.15 4.33 -10.23
CA CYS A 95 12.24 3.44 -9.55
C CYS A 95 10.92 3.25 -10.29
N LEU A 96 10.46 1.99 -10.34
CA LEU A 96 9.18 1.64 -10.95
C LEU A 96 8.16 1.47 -9.85
N ALA A 97 7.24 2.41 -9.77
CA ALA A 97 6.18 2.41 -8.76
C ALA A 97 4.80 2.59 -9.41
N CYS A 98 3.81 2.01 -8.76
CA CYS A 98 2.40 2.06 -9.11
C CYS A 98 1.63 2.49 -7.86
N ALA A 99 0.71 3.45 -8.00
CA ALA A 99 -0.13 3.91 -6.90
C ALA A 99 -1.58 3.48 -7.13
N ILE A 100 -2.18 2.87 -6.10
CA ILE A 100 -3.60 2.51 -6.05
C ILE A 100 -4.25 3.38 -4.98
N LYS A 101 -5.20 4.23 -5.39
CA LYS A 101 -5.94 5.05 -4.44
C LYS A 101 -6.90 4.17 -3.64
N VAL A 102 -6.69 4.10 -2.32
CA VAL A 102 -7.53 3.27 -1.43
C VAL A 102 -8.35 4.11 -0.46
N TYR A 103 -7.91 5.34 -0.17
CA TYR A 103 -8.56 6.27 0.75
C TYR A 103 -8.48 7.71 0.24
N SER A 104 -9.60 8.43 0.29
CA SER A 104 -9.70 9.85 -0.01
C SER A 104 -9.46 10.65 1.26
N ILE A 105 -8.37 11.41 1.30
CA ILE A 105 -8.06 12.32 2.41
C ILE A 105 -9.12 13.43 2.49
N LEU A 106 -9.48 14.01 1.33
CA LEU A 106 -10.37 15.16 1.26
C LEU A 106 -11.79 14.84 1.71
N SER A 107 -12.29 13.65 1.37
CA SER A 107 -13.66 13.24 1.74
C SER A 107 -13.70 12.25 2.89
N GLU A 108 -12.54 11.91 3.46
CA GLU A 108 -12.36 10.89 4.49
C GLU A 108 -13.04 9.54 4.19
N ASN A 109 -12.93 9.04 2.95
CA ASN A 109 -13.65 7.83 2.52
C ASN A 109 -12.71 6.78 1.92
N TRP A 110 -12.95 5.51 2.24
CA TRP A 110 -12.32 4.39 1.54
C TRP A 110 -12.93 4.22 0.16
N LEU A 111 -12.08 4.08 -0.86
CA LEU A 111 -12.48 4.00 -2.27
C LEU A 111 -12.54 2.57 -2.79
N VAL A 112 -11.99 1.62 -2.04
CA VAL A 112 -12.01 0.18 -2.33
C VAL A 112 -12.68 -0.57 -1.19
N SER A 113 -13.32 -1.70 -1.48
CA SER A 113 -13.89 -2.58 -0.46
C SER A 113 -12.79 -3.26 0.36
N GLU A 114 -13.14 -3.75 1.55
CA GLU A 114 -12.24 -4.53 2.40
C GLU A 114 -11.74 -5.79 1.67
N GLU A 115 -12.62 -6.44 0.91
CA GLU A 115 -12.27 -7.61 0.09
C GLU A 115 -11.22 -7.27 -0.97
N LEU A 116 -11.41 -6.17 -1.70
CA LEU A 116 -10.45 -5.74 -2.72
C LEU A 116 -9.13 -5.31 -2.09
N LEU A 117 -9.17 -4.65 -0.92
CA LEU A 117 -7.96 -4.26 -0.19
C LEU A 117 -7.18 -5.48 0.31
N ILE A 118 -7.87 -6.50 0.83
CA ILE A 118 -7.26 -7.80 1.18
C ILE A 118 -6.61 -8.41 -0.05
N LYS A 119 -7.30 -8.43 -1.20
CA LYS A 119 -6.77 -8.96 -2.45
C LYS A 119 -5.50 -8.22 -2.89
N ILE A 120 -5.49 -6.88 -2.81
CA ILE A 120 -4.30 -6.05 -3.09
C ILE A 120 -3.12 -6.52 -2.23
N PHE A 121 -3.33 -6.67 -0.91
CA PHE A 121 -2.30 -7.15 0.00
C PHE A 121 -1.81 -8.57 -0.30
N GLU A 122 -2.71 -9.49 -0.60
CA GLU A 122 -2.35 -10.87 -0.97
C GLU A 122 -1.51 -10.92 -2.25
N LYS A 123 -1.80 -10.04 -3.22
CA LYS A 123 -0.98 -9.91 -4.43
C LYS A 123 0.37 -9.28 -4.14
N ILE A 124 0.43 -8.24 -3.30
CA ILE A 124 1.69 -7.65 -2.84
C ILE A 124 2.60 -8.73 -2.22
N ILE A 125 2.05 -9.58 -1.35
CA ILE A 125 2.76 -10.72 -0.74
C ILE A 125 3.22 -11.73 -1.81
N LYS A 126 2.32 -12.14 -2.70
CA LYS A 126 2.59 -13.13 -3.75
C LYS A 126 3.78 -12.73 -4.64
N TYR A 127 3.86 -11.45 -5.00
CA TYR A 127 4.92 -10.93 -5.87
C TYR A 127 6.12 -10.38 -5.10
N GLU A 128 6.10 -10.43 -3.76
CA GLU A 128 7.13 -9.86 -2.88
C GLU A 128 7.44 -8.38 -3.20
N LEU A 129 6.43 -7.60 -3.59
CA LEU A 129 6.60 -6.21 -3.98
C LEU A 129 6.62 -5.29 -2.75
N PRO A 130 7.65 -4.45 -2.57
CA PRO A 130 7.63 -3.45 -1.51
C PRO A 130 6.48 -2.45 -1.69
N ALA A 131 5.83 -2.09 -0.58
CA ALA A 131 4.72 -1.15 -0.59
C ALA A 131 4.73 -0.18 0.60
N GLU A 132 4.12 0.98 0.40
CA GLU A 132 3.88 1.99 1.42
C GLU A 132 2.45 2.54 1.31
N PHE A 133 1.95 3.12 2.40
CA PHE A 133 0.73 3.92 2.37
C PHE A 133 1.12 5.39 2.44
N ASN A 134 0.80 6.15 1.40
CA ASN A 134 1.18 7.54 1.28
C ASN A 134 -0.01 8.33 0.73
N ASN A 135 -0.40 9.38 1.46
CA ASN A 135 -1.47 10.29 1.07
C ASN A 135 -2.78 9.58 0.63
N GLY A 136 -3.22 8.57 1.37
CA GLY A 136 -4.42 7.79 1.06
C GLY A 136 -4.28 6.81 -0.11
N SER A 137 -3.08 6.60 -0.61
CA SER A 137 -2.78 5.64 -1.68
C SER A 137 -1.88 4.53 -1.15
N ILE A 138 -2.07 3.31 -1.64
CA ILE A 138 -1.05 2.26 -1.54
C ILE A 138 -0.13 2.41 -2.74
N VAL A 139 1.14 2.67 -2.48
CA VAL A 139 2.18 2.73 -3.50
C VAL A 139 2.95 1.42 -3.46
N VAL A 140 2.98 0.69 -4.57
CA VAL A 140 3.68 -0.58 -4.74
C VAL A 140 4.83 -0.36 -5.69
N THR A 141 6.01 -0.87 -5.36
CA THR A 141 7.24 -0.66 -6.13
C THR A 141 7.98 -1.96 -6.36
N THR A 142 8.86 -1.99 -7.36
CA THR A 142 9.83 -3.07 -7.55
C THR A 142 11.21 -2.72 -7.02
N CYS A 143 11.34 -1.55 -6.38
CA CYS A 143 12.62 -1.09 -5.89
C CYS A 143 13.00 -1.79 -4.60
N PRO A 144 14.29 -2.18 -4.45
CA PRO A 144 14.80 -2.68 -3.19
C PRO A 144 14.55 -1.70 -2.05
N THR A 145 14.40 -2.22 -0.84
CA THR A 145 14.16 -1.42 0.37
C THR A 145 15.37 -0.59 0.79
N ASN A 146 16.57 -0.87 0.26
CA ASN A 146 17.79 -0.12 0.54
C ASN A 146 18.40 0.46 -0.74
N TYR A 147 19.06 1.61 -0.58
CA TYR A 147 19.66 2.36 -1.70
C TYR A 147 20.85 1.62 -2.34
N GLU A 148 21.64 0.88 -1.55
CA GLU A 148 22.80 0.15 -2.05
C GLU A 148 22.40 -0.91 -3.07
N ASP A 149 21.30 -1.61 -2.83
CA ASP A 149 20.77 -2.64 -3.71
C ASP A 149 20.07 -2.03 -4.92
N ALA A 150 19.39 -0.88 -4.74
CA ALA A 150 18.87 -0.11 -5.86
C ALA A 150 19.99 0.36 -6.82
N SER A 151 21.15 0.75 -6.28
CA SER A 151 22.31 1.20 -7.06
C SER A 151 23.01 0.09 -7.85
N LYS A 152 22.74 -1.19 -7.52
CA LYS A 152 23.28 -2.37 -8.21
C LYS A 152 22.39 -2.87 -9.35
N LEU A 153 21.21 -2.26 -9.56
CA LEU A 153 20.30 -2.67 -10.64
C LEU A 153 20.90 -2.37 -12.02
N ILE A 154 20.93 -3.39 -12.88
CA ILE A 154 21.47 -3.29 -14.25
C ILE A 154 20.52 -2.45 -15.12
N PRO A 155 21.04 -1.54 -15.97
CA PRO A 155 20.23 -0.87 -16.98
C PRO A 155 19.42 -1.87 -17.82
N GLY A 156 18.09 -1.79 -17.78
CA GLY A 156 17.18 -2.74 -18.44
C GLY A 156 16.37 -3.63 -17.49
N ALA A 157 16.79 -3.77 -16.22
CA ALA A 157 16.01 -4.46 -15.16
C ALA A 157 14.64 -3.81 -14.92
N TYR A 158 14.47 -2.57 -15.38
CA TYR A 158 13.20 -1.85 -15.34
C TYR A 158 12.10 -2.52 -16.19
N VAL A 159 12.45 -3.17 -17.30
CA VAL A 159 11.42 -3.79 -18.17
C VAL A 159 10.70 -4.92 -17.43
N ASP A 160 11.45 -5.73 -16.67
CA ASP A 160 10.90 -6.83 -15.88
C ASP A 160 10.06 -6.31 -14.71
N GLY A 161 10.52 -5.24 -14.04
CA GLY A 161 9.75 -4.57 -13.00
C GLY A 161 8.41 -4.01 -13.51
N ILE A 162 8.41 -3.38 -14.69
CA ILE A 162 7.19 -2.87 -15.33
C ILE A 162 6.23 -4.01 -15.64
N ASN A 163 6.73 -5.10 -16.21
CA ASN A 163 5.90 -6.26 -16.54
C ASN A 163 5.30 -6.91 -15.29
N MET A 164 6.08 -6.98 -14.20
CA MET A 164 5.61 -7.47 -12.91
C MET A 164 4.50 -6.59 -12.33
N LEU A 165 4.67 -5.26 -12.33
CA LEU A 165 3.62 -4.33 -11.88
C LEU A 165 2.37 -4.39 -12.77
N LYS A 166 2.53 -4.50 -14.09
CA LYS A 166 1.40 -4.68 -15.02
C LYS A 166 0.64 -5.96 -14.74
N ASN A 167 1.33 -7.06 -14.47
CA ASN A 167 0.69 -8.33 -14.12
C ASN A 167 0.00 -8.25 -12.76
N PHE A 168 0.64 -7.63 -11.77
CA PHE A 168 0.04 -7.34 -10.47
C PHE A 168 -1.29 -6.58 -10.62
N ILE A 169 -1.31 -5.49 -11.38
CA ILE A 169 -2.53 -4.70 -11.60
C ILE A 169 -3.61 -5.50 -12.33
N ARG A 170 -3.24 -6.25 -13.38
CA ARG A 170 -4.19 -7.11 -14.09
C ARG A 170 -4.84 -8.13 -13.16
N GLU A 171 -4.08 -8.78 -12.28
CA GLU A 171 -4.61 -9.75 -11.33
C GLU A 171 -5.45 -9.12 -10.21
N VAL A 172 -5.18 -7.87 -9.82
CA VAL A 172 -6.01 -7.14 -8.86
C VAL A 172 -7.37 -6.80 -9.48
N LEU A 173 -7.39 -6.35 -10.74
CA LEU A 173 -8.58 -5.90 -11.45
C LEU A 173 -9.44 -7.03 -12.06
N SER A 174 -8.88 -8.24 -12.26
CA SER A 174 -9.60 -9.43 -12.76
C SER A 174 -10.45 -10.09 -11.69
#